data_AF-A0A3D2SQE8-F1
#
_entry.id   AF-A0A3D2SQE8-F1
#
_cell.length_a   1.000
_cell.length_b   1.000
_cell.length_c   1.000
_cell.angle_alpha   90.00
_cell.angle_beta   90.00
_cell.angle_gamma   90.00
#
_symmetry.space_group_name_H-M   'P 1'
#
loop_
_entity.id
_entity.type
_entity.pdbx_description
1 polymer ?
#
loop_
_entity_poly.entity_id
_entity_poly.type
_entity_poly.pdbx_seq_one_letter_code
_entity_poly.pdbx_strand_id
1 'polypeptide(L)'
;LTPATIINHLARLQKEQGLDISVAHPGDEVVEQIRKLYKRVQKSKRPENFNDDGSIKLRPIVELTSPRMGYDQVRLALLFIE
;
A
#
# COMPACT_ATOMS: atom_id res chain seq x y z
N LEU A 1 16.64 -10.86 6.49
CA LEU A 1 15.42 -10.04 6.69
C LEU A 1 14.89 -9.67 5.31
N THR A 2 13.61 -9.89 5.00
CA THR A 2 13.05 -9.52 3.67
C THR A 2 12.48 -8.10 3.71
N PRO A 3 12.41 -7.39 2.57
CA PRO A 3 11.81 -6.05 2.51
C PRO A 3 10.37 -6.04 3.05
N ALA A 4 9.56 -7.05 2.72
CA ALA A 4 8.22 -7.21 3.25
C ALA A 4 8.17 -7.24 4.79
N THR A 5 9.10 -7.95 5.44
CA THR A 5 9.18 -7.99 6.91
C THR A 5 9.49 -6.61 7.48
N ILE A 6 10.42 -5.87 6.88
CA ILE A 6 10.78 -4.51 7.31
C ILE A 6 9.57 -3.58 7.21
N ILE A 7 8.88 -3.59 6.07
CA ILE A 7 7.70 -2.74 5.84
C ILE A 7 6.60 -3.04 6.86
N ASN A 8 6.35 -4.31 7.18
CA ASN A 8 5.39 -4.70 8.21
C ASN A 8 5.79 -4.17 9.61
N HIS A 9 7.10 -4.17 9.93
CA HIS A 9 7.58 -3.62 11.20
C HIS A 9 7.45 -2.11 11.23
N LEU A 10 7.77 -1.40 10.14
CA LEU A 10 7.59 0.04 10.03
C LEU A 10 6.13 0.44 10.23
N ALA A 11 5.19 -0.25 9.57
CA ALA A 11 3.77 -0.02 9.73
C ALA A 11 3.31 -0.19 11.19
N ARG A 12 3.82 -1.23 11.86
CA ARG A 12 3.51 -1.49 13.28
C ARG A 12 4.06 -0.38 14.17
N LEU A 13 5.33 -0.01 14.01
CA LEU A 13 5.98 1.03 14.84
C LEU A 13 5.37 2.42 14.61
N GLN A 14 5.00 2.75 13.37
CA GLN A 14 4.28 3.98 13.06
C GLN A 14 2.95 4.03 13.83
N LYS A 15 2.16 2.95 13.78
CA LYS A 15 0.84 2.88 14.41
C LYS A 15 0.90 2.84 15.94
N GLU A 16 1.83 2.07 16.51
CA GLU A 16 1.91 1.82 17.96
C GLU A 16 2.74 2.88 18.70
N GLN A 17 3.81 3.37 18.08
CA GLN A 17 4.79 4.25 18.74
C GLN A 17 4.84 5.65 18.13
N GLY A 18 4.05 5.93 17.09
CA GLY A 18 4.10 7.21 16.39
C GLY A 18 5.44 7.44 15.70
N LEU A 19 6.14 6.37 15.31
CA LEU A 19 7.43 6.47 14.64
C LEU A 19 7.28 7.28 13.35
N ASP A 20 8.14 8.28 13.18
CA ASP A 20 8.24 9.01 11.91
C ASP A 20 8.88 8.12 10.85
N ILE A 21 8.09 7.78 9.82
CA ILE A 21 8.52 6.98 8.67
C ILE A 21 8.70 7.82 7.40
N SER A 22 8.74 9.15 7.52
CA SER A 22 8.90 10.07 6.37
C SER A 22 10.16 9.75 5.55
N VAL A 23 11.21 9.22 6.18
CA VAL A 23 12.44 8.76 5.51
C VAL A 23 12.23 7.58 4.54
N ALA A 24 11.17 6.80 4.74
CA ALA A 24 10.81 5.67 3.90
C ALA A 24 9.77 6.05 2.83
N HIS A 25 9.43 7.34 2.69
CA HIS A 25 8.44 7.80 1.73
C HIS A 25 8.89 7.48 0.29
N PRO A 26 8.09 6.75 -0.52
CA PRO A 26 8.48 6.33 -1.86
C PRO A 26 8.39 7.44 -2.92
N GLY A 27 8.03 8.66 -2.51
CA GLY A 27 7.84 9.84 -3.36
C GLY A 27 6.36 10.15 -3.61
N ASP A 28 6.02 11.43 -3.68
CA ASP A 28 4.63 11.90 -3.78
C ASP A 28 3.91 11.38 -5.02
N GLU A 29 4.60 11.33 -6.16
CA GLU A 29 4.04 10.81 -7.41
C GLU A 29 3.61 9.34 -7.29
N VAL A 30 4.43 8.53 -6.61
CA VAL A 30 4.14 7.12 -6.37
C VAL A 30 2.95 6.98 -5.42
N VAL A 31 2.94 7.73 -4.32
CA VAL A 31 1.84 7.71 -3.35
C VAL A 31 0.53 8.14 -4.00
N GLU A 32 0.54 9.21 -4.80
CA GLU A 32 -0.64 9.70 -5.54
C GLU A 32 -1.14 8.68 -6.56
N GLN A 33 -0.23 8.03 -7.30
CA GLN A 33 -0.60 6.99 -8.25
C GLN A 33 -1.30 5.83 -7.53
N ILE A 34 -0.72 5.33 -6.43
CA ILE A 34 -1.30 4.25 -5.64
C ILE A 34 -2.63 4.67 -4.99
N ARG A 35 -2.75 5.91 -4.51
CA ARG A 35 -3.99 6.47 -3.95
C ARG A 35 -5.13 6.45 -4.97
N LYS A 36 -4.86 6.85 -6.22
CA LYS A 36 -5.84 6.82 -7.31
C LYS A 36 -6.27 5.38 -7.63
N LEU A 37 -5.31 4.45 -7.69
CA LEU A 37 -5.60 3.03 -7.94
C LEU A 37 -6.39 2.40 -6.79
N TYR A 38 -6.02 2.66 -5.54
CA TYR A 38 -6.73 2.20 -4.35
C TYR A 38 -8.19 2.64 -4.38
N LYS A 39 -8.46 3.93 -4.60
CA LYS A 39 -9.83 4.46 -4.72
C LYS A 39 -10.59 3.84 -5.90
N ARG A 40 -9.93 3.56 -7.02
CA ARG A 40 -10.54 2.88 -8.17
C ARG A 40 -10.95 1.44 -7.83
N VAL A 41 -10.07 0.68 -7.18
CA VAL A 41 -10.37 -0.69 -6.74
C VAL A 41 -11.49 -0.69 -5.70
N GLN A 42 -11.44 0.22 -4.72
CA GLN A 42 -12.48 0.39 -3.70
C GLN A 42 -13.85 0.63 -4.32
N LYS A 43 -13.93 1.52 -5.34
CA LYS A 43 -15.17 1.83 -6.07
C LYS A 43 -15.68 0.67 -6.91
N SER A 44 -14.81 -0.22 -7.38
CA SER A 44 -15.21 -1.37 -8.20
C SER A 44 -16.09 -2.37 -7.43
N LYS A 45 -15.99 -2.39 -6.09
CA LYS A 45 -16.73 -3.28 -5.17
C LYS A 45 -16.74 -4.77 -5.59
N ARG A 46 -15.75 -5.20 -6.37
CA ARG A 46 -15.63 -6.61 -6.79
C ARG A 46 -15.13 -7.44 -5.62
N PRO A 47 -15.86 -8.45 -5.14
CA PRO A 47 -15.49 -9.20 -3.92
C PRO A 47 -14.12 -9.87 -4.03
N GLU A 48 -13.69 -10.25 -5.24
CA GLU A 48 -12.35 -10.80 -5.50
C GLU A 48 -11.19 -9.88 -5.06
N ASN A 49 -11.41 -8.57 -5.05
CA ASN A 49 -10.42 -7.55 -4.72
C ASN A 49 -10.28 -7.28 -3.22
N PHE A 50 -11.16 -7.83 -2.39
CA PHE A 50 -11.18 -7.60 -0.95
C PHE A 50 -10.82 -8.87 -0.18
N ASN A 51 -10.26 -8.67 1.00
CA ASN A 51 -10.08 -9.69 2.03
C ASN A 51 -11.38 -9.84 2.82
N ASP A 52 -11.46 -10.89 3.66
CA ASP A 52 -12.65 -11.19 4.46
C ASP A 52 -12.94 -10.12 5.53
N ASP A 53 -11.94 -9.31 5.89
CA ASP A 53 -12.06 -8.17 6.80
C ASP A 53 -12.51 -6.86 6.11
N GLY A 54 -12.76 -6.90 4.79
CA GLY A 54 -13.14 -5.75 3.98
C GLY A 54 -11.97 -4.87 3.51
N SER A 55 -10.72 -5.22 3.84
CA SER A 55 -9.53 -4.52 3.32
C SER A 55 -9.25 -4.91 1.86
N ILE A 56 -8.61 -4.02 1.10
CA ILE A 56 -8.27 -4.27 -0.31
C ILE A 56 -7.00 -5.14 -0.39
N LYS A 57 -7.04 -6.19 -1.23
CA LYS A 57 -5.87 -7.02 -1.54
C LYS A 57 -4.82 -6.21 -2.30
N LEU A 58 -3.53 -6.51 -2.08
CA LEU A 58 -2.44 -5.84 -2.81
C LEU A 58 -2.43 -6.17 -4.30
N ARG A 59 -2.78 -7.41 -4.66
CA ARG A 59 -2.76 -7.94 -6.03
C ARG A 59 -3.48 -7.03 -7.04
N PRO A 60 -4.75 -6.64 -6.85
CA PRO A 60 -5.44 -5.78 -7.81
C PRO A 60 -4.77 -4.40 -7.98
N ILE A 61 -4.14 -3.86 -6.93
CA ILE A 61 -3.42 -2.58 -7.03
C ILE A 61 -2.15 -2.77 -7.86
N VAL A 62 -1.34 -3.79 -7.55
CA VAL A 62 -0.12 -4.15 -8.28
C VAL A 62 -0.42 -4.40 -9.76
N GLU A 63 -1.46 -5.15 -10.09
CA GLU A 63 -1.86 -5.44 -11.47
C GLU A 63 -2.29 -4.20 -12.25
N LEU A 64 -2.76 -3.15 -11.58
CA LEU A 64 -3.18 -1.89 -12.19
C LEU A 64 -2.05 -0.84 -12.29
N THR A 65 -0.89 -1.07 -11.67
CA THR A 65 0.26 -0.15 -11.78
C THR A 65 0.91 -0.20 -13.17
N SER A 66 1.34 0.96 -13.68
CA SER A 66 2.08 1.09 -14.94
C SER A 66 3.17 2.16 -14.80
N PRO A 67 4.47 1.83 -14.98
CA PRO A 67 5.01 0.47 -15.09
C PRO A 67 4.66 -0.38 -13.85
N ARG A 68 4.75 -1.71 -13.99
CA ARG A 68 4.31 -2.64 -12.94
C ARG A 68 5.21 -2.49 -11.70
N MET A 69 4.68 -1.92 -10.62
CA MET A 69 5.36 -1.81 -9.34
C MET A 69 5.31 -3.15 -8.60
N GLY A 70 6.35 -3.43 -7.82
CA GLY A 70 6.40 -4.64 -6.99
C GLY A 70 5.45 -4.56 -5.78
N TYR A 71 5.15 -5.73 -5.19
CA TYR A 71 4.31 -5.81 -3.98
C TYR A 71 4.84 -4.97 -2.82
N ASP A 72 6.15 -4.95 -2.62
CA ASP A 72 6.78 -4.19 -1.52
C ASP A 72 6.63 -2.68 -1.72
N GLN A 73 6.81 -2.20 -2.95
CA GLN A 73 6.63 -0.78 -3.28
C GLN A 73 5.18 -0.33 -3.06
N VAL A 74 4.22 -1.13 -3.50
CA VAL A 74 2.79 -0.86 -3.25
C VAL A 74 2.48 -0.89 -1.76
N ARG A 75 2.99 -1.89 -1.03
CA ARG A 75 2.77 -2.01 0.42
C ARG A 75 3.34 -0.81 1.18
N LEU A 76 4.52 -0.34 0.81
CA LEU A 76 5.14 0.84 1.40
C LEU A 76 4.32 2.11 1.11
N ALA A 77 3.91 2.32 -0.15
CA ALA A 77 3.10 3.48 -0.53
C ALA A 77 1.74 3.54 0.20
N LEU A 78 1.13 2.37 0.46
CA LEU A 78 -0.13 2.29 1.22
C LEU A 78 0.00 2.77 2.68
N LEU A 79 1.21 2.83 3.25
CA LEU A 79 1.42 3.40 4.59
C LEU A 79 1.22 4.93 4.64
N PHE A 80 1.20 5.58 3.47
CA PHE A 80 1.08 7.03 3.31
C PHE A 80 -0.26 7.46 2.70
N ILE A 81 -1.24 6.55 2.67
CA ILE A 81 -2.59 6.79 2.14
C ILE A 81 -3.58 6.74 3.29
N GLU A 82 -4.32 7.84 3.47
CA GLU A 82 -5.44 7.99 4.42
C GLU A 82 -6.78 7.52 3.84
#